data_AF-A0A6L8EGH2-F1
#
_entry.id   AF-A0A6L8EGH2-F1
#
_cell.length_a   1.000
_cell.length_b   1.000
_cell.length_c   1.000
_cell.angle_alpha   90.00
_cell.angle_beta   90.00
_cell.angle_gamma   90.00
#
_symmetry.space_group_name_H-M   'P 1'
#
loop_
_entity.id
_entity.type
_entity.pdbx_description
1 polymer ?
#
loop_
_entity_poly.entity_id
_entity_poly.type
_entity_poly.pdbx_seq_one_letter_code
_entity_poly.pdbx_strand_id
1 'polypeptide(L)'
;MRTTLTIDDSIARALKDAAHRSGKSYKQVVNETLRAGLSANRIRDAAQPYRLKPVSMGEVSGGYNLTKALELADYLEEEETARKLELKK
;
A
#
# COMPACT_ATOMS: atom_id res chain seq x y z
N MET A 1 -25.55 25.94 3.26
CA MET A 1 -26.96 25.75 2.86
C MET A 1 -27.72 25.08 4.01
N ARG A 2 -29.00 25.44 4.21
CA ARG A 2 -29.91 24.77 5.14
C ARG A 2 -30.78 23.83 4.32
N THR A 3 -30.73 22.54 4.65
CA THR A 3 -31.46 21.49 3.94
C THR A 3 -32.14 20.61 4.99
N THR A 4 -33.36 20.18 4.70
CA THR A 4 -34.04 19.13 5.48
C THR A 4 -33.94 17.84 4.68
N LEU A 5 -33.42 16.79 5.30
CA LEU A 5 -33.26 15.47 4.69
C LEU A 5 -33.88 14.43 5.62
N THR A 6 -34.69 13.55 5.05
CA THR A 6 -35.19 12.36 5.76
C THR A 6 -34.13 11.26 5.67
N ILE A 7 -33.76 10.68 6.81
CA ILE A 7 -32.83 9.55 6.90
C ILE A 7 -33.43 8.48 7.81
N ASP A 8 -33.09 7.22 7.58
CA ASP A 8 -33.55 6.12 8.43
C ASP A 8 -33.07 6.27 9.88
N ASP A 9 -33.89 5.82 10.82
CA ASP A 9 -33.60 5.92 12.27
C ASP A 9 -32.28 5.23 12.64
N SER A 10 -31.95 4.12 11.98
CA SER A 10 -30.71 3.38 12.17
C SER A 10 -29.48 4.22 11.78
N ILE A 11 -29.55 4.93 10.66
CA ILE A 11 -28.49 5.81 10.17
C ILE A 11 -28.37 7.03 11.08
N ALA A 12 -29.50 7.63 11.46
CA ALA A 12 -29.52 8.77 12.38
C ALA A 12 -28.86 8.43 13.72
N ARG A 13 -29.13 7.23 14.27
CA ARG A 13 -28.51 6.74 15.49
C ARG A 13 -27.00 6.54 15.33
N ALA A 14 -26.56 5.88 14.25
CA ALA A 14 -25.15 5.67 13.96
C ALA A 14 -24.37 7.00 13.83
N LEU A 15 -24.96 8.01 13.18
CA LEU A 15 -24.36 9.33 13.03
C LEU A 15 -24.28 10.08 14.37
N LYS A 16 -25.28 9.95 15.25
CA LYS A 16 -25.25 10.51 16.60
C LYS A 16 -24.15 9.86 17.44
N ASP A 17 -24.03 8.55 17.40
CA ASP A 17 -23.00 7.80 18.12
C ASP A 17 -21.59 8.17 17.61
N ALA A 18 -21.43 8.36 16.31
CA ALA A 18 -20.19 8.85 15.72
C ALA A 18 -19.86 10.30 16.14
N ALA A 19 -20.86 11.18 16.25
CA ALA A 19 -20.68 12.53 16.78
C ALA A 19 -20.25 12.53 18.25
N HIS A 20 -20.89 11.71 19.09
CA HIS A 20 -20.50 11.55 20.49
C HIS A 20 -19.06 11.03 20.63
N ARG A 21 -18.67 9.99 19.88
CA ARG A 21 -17.31 9.43 19.95
C ARG A 21 -16.23 10.36 19.44
N SER A 22 -16.53 11.18 18.43
CA SER A 22 -15.56 12.10 17.82
C SER A 22 -15.49 13.47 18.50
N GLY A 23 -16.44 13.80 19.38
CA GLY A 23 -16.58 15.14 19.96
C GLY A 23 -16.96 16.22 18.94
N LYS A 24 -17.29 15.84 17.69
CA LYS A 24 -17.67 16.77 16.61
C LYS A 24 -19.17 17.05 16.64
N SER A 25 -19.56 18.19 16.10
CA SER A 25 -20.99 18.48 15.92
C SER A 25 -21.66 17.47 14.98
N TYR A 26 -22.93 17.13 15.24
CA TYR A 26 -23.70 16.20 14.40
C TYR A 26 -23.68 16.60 12.92
N LYS A 27 -23.83 17.90 12.62
CA LYS A 27 -23.75 18.46 11.27
C LYS A 27 -22.40 18.17 10.60
N GLN A 28 -21.30 18.31 11.34
CA GLN A 28 -19.97 18.06 10.81
C GLN A 28 -19.80 16.58 10.45
N VAL A 29 -20.20 15.68 11.34
CA VAL A 29 -20.16 14.24 11.08
C VAL A 29 -20.99 13.86 9.87
N VAL A 30 -22.23 14.34 9.78
CA VAL A 30 -23.12 14.10 8.62
C VAL A 30 -22.42 14.52 7.32
N ASN A 31 -21.87 15.73 7.26
CA ASN A 31 -21.22 16.22 6.05
C ASN A 31 -19.93 15.48 5.70
N GLU A 32 -19.12 15.12 6.70
CA GLU A 32 -17.92 14.31 6.51
C GLU A 32 -18.26 12.92 5.97
N THR A 33 -19.27 12.25 6.56
CA THR A 33 -19.75 10.94 6.12
C THR A 33 -20.29 10.98 4.70
N LEU A 34 -21.13 11.96 4.37
CA LEU A 34 -21.65 12.13 3.00
C LEU A 34 -20.53 12.40 1.99
N ARG A 35 -19.56 13.26 2.34
CA ARG A 35 -18.41 13.53 1.48
C ARG A 35 -17.59 12.26 1.23
N ALA A 36 -17.32 11.48 2.27
CA ALA A 36 -16.61 10.22 2.18
C ALA A 36 -17.35 9.20 1.30
N GLY A 37 -18.69 9.12 1.42
CA GLY A 37 -19.51 8.27 0.57
C GLY A 37 -19.48 8.67 -0.90
N LEU A 38 -19.57 9.98 -1.18
CA LEU A 38 -19.49 10.51 -2.54
C LEU A 38 -18.10 10.33 -3.17
N SER A 39 -17.02 10.40 -2.38
CA SER A 39 -15.66 10.13 -2.86
C SER A 39 -15.37 8.65 -3.02
N ALA A 40 -15.89 7.79 -2.14
CA ALA A 40 -15.72 6.34 -2.23
C ALA A 40 -16.29 5.78 -3.55
N ASN A 41 -17.35 6.39 -4.09
CA ASN A 41 -17.89 6.00 -5.39
C ASN A 41 -16.98 6.38 -6.57
N ARG A 42 -16.04 7.32 -6.38
CA ARG A 42 -15.01 7.66 -7.39
C ARG A 42 -13.79 6.74 -7.32
N ILE A 43 -13.47 6.23 -6.13
CA ILE A 43 -12.36 5.27 -5.93
C ILE A 43 -12.75 3.85 -6.39
N ARG A 44 -14.04 3.62 -6.66
CA ARG A 44 -14.56 2.38 -7.27
C ARG A 44 -14.27 2.23 -8.76
N ASP A 45 -13.55 3.15 -9.40
CA ASP A 45 -12.80 2.80 -10.59
C ASP A 45 -11.81 1.72 -10.17
N ALA A 46 -12.21 0.46 -10.38
CA ALA A 46 -11.56 -0.72 -9.87
C ALA A 46 -10.05 -0.57 -10.06
N ALA A 47 -9.30 -0.57 -8.95
CA ALA A 47 -7.86 -0.53 -8.99
C ALA A 47 -7.41 -1.56 -10.03
N GLN A 48 -6.85 -1.08 -11.15
CA GLN A 48 -6.51 -1.96 -12.26
C GLN A 48 -5.55 -3.02 -11.72
N PRO A 49 -5.77 -4.31 -12.01
CA PRO A 49 -4.87 -5.35 -11.58
C PRO A 49 -3.44 -4.99 -11.98
N TYR A 50 -2.50 -5.12 -11.04
CA TYR A 50 -1.09 -4.88 -11.35
C TYR A 50 -0.65 -5.80 -12.49
N ARG A 51 -0.13 -5.21 -13.57
CA ARG A 51 0.45 -5.95 -14.71
C ARG A 51 1.92 -5.59 -14.83
N LEU A 52 2.79 -6.55 -14.51
CA LEU A 52 4.22 -6.45 -14.80
C LEU A 52 4.43 -6.58 -16.31
N LYS A 53 5.10 -5.61 -16.92
CA LYS A 53 5.65 -5.74 -18.28
C LYS A 53 7.13 -6.12 -18.15
N PRO A 54 7.50 -7.40 -18.26
CA PRO A 54 8.90 -7.79 -18.20
C PRO A 54 9.65 -7.16 -19.38
N VAL A 55 10.88 -6.73 -19.11
CA VAL A 55 11.83 -6.29 -20.13
C VAL A 55 12.99 -7.27 -20.15
N SER A 56 13.53 -7.55 -21.33
CA SER A 56 14.73 -8.39 -21.44
C SER A 56 15.92 -7.62 -20.87
N MET A 57 16.54 -8.16 -19.83
CA MET A 57 17.75 -7.62 -19.22
C MET A 57 19.03 -8.22 -19.84
N GLY A 58 18.90 -9.04 -20.88
CA GLY A 58 20.00 -9.79 -21.48
C GLY A 58 20.39 -11.03 -20.67
N GLU A 59 21.52 -11.62 -21.03
CA GLU A 59 22.10 -12.75 -20.30
C GLU A 59 22.82 -12.28 -19.04
N VAL A 60 22.92 -13.16 -18.05
CA VAL A 60 23.61 -12.88 -16.80
C VAL A 60 25.11 -12.75 -17.08
N SER A 61 25.71 -11.60 -16.73
CA SER A 61 27.16 -11.41 -16.86
C SER A 61 27.91 -12.37 -15.94
N GLY A 62 29.02 -12.95 -16.44
CA GLY A 62 29.86 -13.86 -15.65
C GLY A 62 29.34 -15.31 -15.54
N GLY A 63 28.28 -15.68 -16.26
CA GLY A 63 27.79 -17.07 -16.28
C GLY A 63 27.14 -17.54 -14.98
N TYR A 64 26.78 -16.60 -14.10
CA TYR A 64 26.19 -16.91 -12.81
C TYR A 64 24.79 -17.49 -12.94
N ASN A 65 24.51 -18.52 -12.14
CA ASN A 65 23.18 -19.09 -12.03
C ASN A 65 22.36 -18.34 -10.96
N LEU A 66 21.58 -17.33 -11.39
CA LEU A 66 20.74 -16.53 -10.47
C LEU A 66 19.58 -17.32 -9.84
N THR A 67 19.25 -18.51 -10.35
CA THR A 67 18.25 -19.39 -9.73
C THR A 67 18.81 -20.04 -8.44
N LYS A 68 20.14 -20.03 -8.29
CA LYS A 68 20.85 -20.52 -7.10
C LYS A 68 21.50 -19.38 -6.32
N ALA A 69 20.69 -18.39 -5.96
CA ALA A 69 21.17 -17.16 -5.34
C ALA A 69 22.00 -17.36 -4.06
N LEU A 70 21.67 -18.37 -3.24
CA LEU A 70 22.41 -18.64 -2.00
C LEU A 70 23.82 -19.18 -2.29
N GLU A 71 23.93 -20.20 -3.15
CA GLU A 71 25.24 -20.74 -3.56
C GLU A 71 26.13 -19.65 -4.21
N LEU A 72 25.51 -18.76 -5.00
CA LEU A 72 26.22 -17.62 -5.59
C LEU A 72 26.70 -16.61 -4.52
N ALA A 73 25.88 -16.34 -3.51
CA ALA A 73 26.25 -15.42 -2.43
C ALA A 73 27.43 -15.97 -1.62
N ASP A 74 27.39 -17.26 -1.26
CA ASP A 74 28.47 -17.92 -0.51
C ASP A 74 29.79 -17.84 -1.29
N TYR A 75 29.78 -18.18 -2.58
CA TYR A 75 30.96 -18.09 -3.44
C TYR A 75 31.56 -16.67 -3.49
N LEU A 76 30.72 -15.64 -3.66
CA LEU A 76 31.18 -14.25 -3.70
C LEU A 76 31.74 -13.78 -2.35
N GLU A 77 31.19 -14.27 -1.24
CA GLU A 77 31.67 -13.98 0.11
C GLU A 77 33.03 -14.65 0.38
N GLU A 78 33.21 -15.89 -0.07
CA GLU A 78 34.48 -16.61 0.01
C GLU A 78 35.59 -15.88 -0.78
N GLU A 79 35.32 -15.48 -2.02
CA GLU A 79 36.28 -14.72 -2.84
C GLU A 79 36.72 -13.41 -2.18
N GLU A 80 35.77 -12.62 -1.67
CA GLU A 80 36.09 -11.36 -1.01
C GLU A 80 36.78 -11.57 0.35
N THR A 81 36.47 -12.65 1.06
CA THR A 81 37.18 -13.02 2.29
C THR A 81 38.63 -13.38 2.01
N ALA A 82 38.90 -14.20 0.99
CA ALA A 82 40.26 -14.54 0.56
C ALA A 82 41.05 -13.28 0.16
N ARG A 83 40.42 -12.39 -0.61
CA ARG A 83 41.02 -11.12 -1.03
C ARG A 83 41.40 -10.23 0.15
N LYS A 84 40.54 -10.10 1.17
CA LYS A 84 40.84 -9.30 2.37
C LYS A 84 42.03 -9.86 3.14
N LEU A 85 42.09 -11.18 3.30
CA LEU A 85 43.21 -11.88 3.93
C LEU A 85 44.54 -11.62 3.19
N GLU A 86 44.54 -11.67 1.85
CA GLU A 86 45.72 -11.33 1.04
C GLU A 86 46.18 -9.88 1.22
N LEU A 87 45.22 -8.95 1.33
CA LEU A 87 45.48 -7.53 1.57
C LEU A 87 45.87 -7.21 3.02
N LYS A 88 45.89 -8.21 3.92
CA LYS A 88 46.10 -8.06 5.37
C LYS A 88 45.19 -7.00 6.00
N LYS A 89 43.94 -6.94 5.54
CA LYS A 89 42.90 -6.02 6.02
C LYS A 89 41.74 -6.79 6.64
#